data_AF-A0A7Y3CS92-F1
#
_entry.id   AF-A0A7Y3CS92-F1
#
_cell.length_a   1.000
_cell.length_b   1.000
_cell.length_c   1.000
_cell.angle_alpha   90.00
_cell.angle_beta   90.00
_cell.angle_gamma   90.00
#
_symmetry.space_group_name_H-M   'P 1'
#
loop_
_entity.id
_entity.type
_entity.pdbx_description
1 polymer ?
#
loop_
_entity_poly.entity_id
_entity_poly.type
_entity_poly.pdbx_seq_one_letter_code
_entity_poly.pdbx_strand_id
1 'polypeptide(L)'
;MRHHDFGHLDGPVVLFGGAYSNLQATLALFEAARSREVISTGDVVAYCADPMATVTAYMGEDCRGIAGNCERQLAEGADDCGCGFGDGSACDLLSRGWYSYLRRTITDEAID
;
A
#
# COMPACT_ATOMS: atom_id res chain seq x y z
N MET A 1 -5.82 -11.73 14.46
CA MET A 1 -5.24 -10.37 14.37
C MET A 1 -3.80 -10.49 14.85
N ARG A 2 -2.80 -10.22 13.99
CA ARG A 2 -1.39 -10.21 14.38
C ARG A 2 -1.11 -8.83 14.98
N HIS A 3 -0.74 -8.77 16.26
CA HIS A 3 -0.34 -7.52 16.90
C HIS A 3 1.18 -7.51 17.02
N HIS A 4 1.82 -6.45 16.56
CA HIS A 4 3.25 -6.23 16.72
C HIS A 4 3.44 -4.93 17.49
N ASP A 5 4.22 -4.98 18.57
CA ASP A 5 4.56 -3.82 19.37
C ASP A 5 5.80 -3.16 18.78
N PHE A 6 5.69 -1.91 18.35
CA PHE A 6 6.83 -1.14 17.83
C PHE A 6 7.71 -0.56 18.94
N GLY A 7 7.35 -0.77 20.21
CA GLY A 7 8.07 -0.27 21.36
C GLY A 7 7.91 1.24 21.54
N HIS A 8 8.90 1.85 22.20
CA HIS A 8 8.96 3.29 22.34
C HIS A 8 9.65 3.89 21.11
N LEU A 9 9.02 4.90 20.49
CA LEU A 9 9.58 5.64 19.38
C LEU A 9 10.01 7.01 19.89
N ASP A 10 11.31 7.30 19.77
CA ASP A 10 11.89 8.56 20.23
C ASP A 10 11.92 9.60 19.11
N GLY A 11 11.28 10.76 19.35
CA GLY A 11 11.28 11.89 18.42
C GLY A 11 10.21 11.82 17.33
N PRO A 12 10.37 12.59 16.24
CA PRO A 12 9.34 12.69 15.19
C PRO A 12 9.24 11.41 14.34
N VAL A 13 8.02 10.92 14.18
CA VAL A 13 7.68 9.75 13.35
C VAL A 13 6.89 10.22 12.12
N VAL A 14 7.17 9.61 10.97
CA VAL A 14 6.39 9.79 9.74
C VAL A 14 5.38 8.66 9.63
N LEU A 15 4.10 8.97 9.82
CA LEU A 15 2.98 8.05 9.58
C LEU A 15 2.34 8.39 8.23
N PHE A 16 2.23 7.41 7.35
CA PHE A 16 1.71 7.57 6.00
C PHE A 16 0.92 6.34 5.55
N GLY A 17 0.27 6.40 4.39
CA GLY A 17 -0.43 5.27 3.77
C GLY A 17 -1.20 5.73 2.56
N GLY A 18 -1.89 4.81 1.89
CA GLY A 18 -2.59 5.13 0.65
C GLY A 18 -1.63 5.63 -0.43
N ALA A 19 -0.45 5.00 -0.53
CA ALA A 19 0.46 5.29 -1.65
C ALA A 19 -0.16 4.86 -2.97
N TYR A 20 -1.03 3.85 -2.95
CA TYR A 20 -1.90 3.46 -4.05
C TYR A 20 -1.16 3.32 -5.39
N SER A 21 -0.03 2.63 -5.44
CA SER A 21 0.76 2.43 -6.67
C SER A 21 1.37 3.72 -7.26
N ASN A 22 1.44 4.81 -6.49
CA ASN A 22 2.06 6.07 -6.89
C ASN A 22 3.55 6.06 -6.49
N LEU A 23 4.38 5.58 -7.41
CA LEU A 23 5.82 5.46 -7.19
C LEU A 23 6.47 6.82 -6.91
N GLN A 24 6.08 7.86 -7.63
CA GLN A 24 6.68 9.18 -7.55
C GLN A 24 6.43 9.82 -6.17
N ALA A 25 5.20 9.72 -5.66
CA ALA A 25 4.85 10.20 -4.33
C ALA A 25 5.56 9.38 -3.25
N THR A 26 5.66 8.07 -3.44
CA THR A 26 6.36 7.15 -2.52
C THR A 26 7.85 7.53 -2.39
N LEU A 27 8.55 7.69 -3.51
CA LEU A 27 9.96 8.09 -3.52
C LEU A 27 10.17 9.47 -2.91
N ALA A 28 9.30 10.44 -3.22
CA ALA A 28 9.37 11.78 -2.65
C ALA A 28 9.13 11.79 -1.13
N LEU A 29 8.25 10.93 -0.63
CA LEU A 29 8.01 10.77 0.80
C LEU A 29 9.24 10.16 1.49
N PHE A 30 9.79 9.06 0.99
CA PHE A 30 10.99 8.44 1.60
C PHE A 30 12.19 9.39 1.59
N GLU A 31 12.34 10.19 0.52
CA GLU A 31 13.32 11.28 0.48
C GLU A 31 13.11 12.30 1.61
N ALA A 32 11.87 12.77 1.80
CA ALA A 32 11.54 13.75 2.83
C ALA A 32 11.60 13.17 4.26
N ALA A 33 11.47 11.85 4.39
CA ALA A 33 11.49 11.11 5.64
C ALA A 33 12.88 10.59 6.02
N ARG A 34 13.93 10.87 5.24
CA ARG A 34 15.30 10.43 5.54
C ARG A 34 15.66 10.63 7.02
N SER A 35 16.24 9.58 7.60
CA SER A 35 16.69 9.54 9.00
C SER A 35 15.57 9.68 10.05
N ARG A 36 14.31 9.54 9.65
CA ARG A 36 13.17 9.42 10.56
C ARG A 36 12.59 8.02 10.49
N GLU A 37 11.92 7.66 11.57
CA GLU A 37 11.19 6.41 11.63
C GLU A 37 9.90 6.54 10.81
N VAL A 38 9.68 5.61 9.89
CA VAL A 38 8.56 5.66 8.94
C VAL A 38 7.63 4.47 9.18
N ILE A 39 6.33 4.74 9.26
CA ILE A 39 5.29 3.75 9.51
C ILE A 39 4.20 3.88 8.45
N SER A 40 3.97 2.81 7.70
CA SER A 40 2.86 2.70 6.74
C SER A 40 1.59 2.19 7.43
N THR A 41 0.47 2.83 7.08
CA THR A 41 -0.89 2.43 7.45
C THR A 41 -1.51 1.50 6.41
N GLY A 42 -0.71 1.05 5.43
CA GLY A 42 -1.12 0.13 4.37
C GLY A 42 -1.58 0.84 3.11
N ASP A 43 -2.28 0.09 2.26
CA ASP A 43 -2.80 0.57 0.98
C ASP A 43 -1.67 1.09 0.07
N VAL A 44 -0.60 0.30 0.01
CA VAL A 44 0.60 0.57 -0.80
C VAL A 44 0.24 0.50 -2.28
N VAL A 45 -0.63 -0.43 -2.65
CA VAL A 45 -1.09 -0.64 -4.03
C VAL A 45 -2.59 -0.44 -4.13
N ALA A 46 -3.02 0.34 -5.12
CA ALA A 46 -4.41 0.38 -5.60
C ALA A 46 -4.47 1.19 -6.90
N TYR A 47 -4.71 2.49 -6.78
CA TYR A 47 -5.00 3.44 -7.84
C TYR A 47 -3.75 4.18 -8.31
N CYS A 48 -2.99 3.64 -9.25
CA CYS A 48 -1.99 4.33 -10.10
C CYS A 48 -1.19 3.27 -10.89
N ALA A 49 -0.33 3.74 -11.79
CA ALA A 49 0.24 2.93 -12.87
C ALA A 49 1.30 1.91 -12.44
N ASP A 50 1.99 2.10 -11.31
CA ASP A 50 3.26 1.41 -11.04
C ASP A 50 3.21 0.54 -9.75
N PRO A 51 2.33 -0.47 -9.67
CA PRO A 51 2.13 -1.23 -8.44
C PRO A 51 3.40 -1.96 -8.01
N MET A 52 4.00 -2.75 -8.90
CA MET A 52 5.23 -3.50 -8.57
C MET A 52 6.38 -2.59 -8.20
N ALA A 53 6.61 -1.51 -8.95
CA ALA A 53 7.71 -0.59 -8.62
C ALA A 53 7.47 0.13 -7.28
N THR A 54 6.21 0.43 -6.95
CA THR A 54 5.85 0.99 -5.64
C THR A 54 6.11 0.00 -4.51
N VAL A 55 5.71 -1.28 -4.67
CA VAL A 55 6.02 -2.32 -3.68
C VAL A 55 7.53 -2.51 -3.54
N THR A 56 8.27 -2.57 -4.64
CA THR A 56 9.74 -2.66 -4.61
C THR A 56 10.37 -1.48 -3.86
N ALA A 57 9.87 -0.26 -4.04
CA ALA A 57 10.36 0.90 -3.30
C ALA A 57 10.12 0.75 -1.79
N TYR A 58 8.95 0.24 -1.39
CA TYR A 58 8.67 -0.05 0.02
C TYR A 58 9.55 -1.15 0.60
N MET A 59 9.75 -2.26 -0.13
CA MET A 59 10.59 -3.38 0.31
C MET A 59 12.08 -2.99 0.44
N GLY A 60 12.51 -1.95 -0.27
CA GLY A 60 13.86 -1.40 -0.20
C GLY A 60 14.11 -0.42 0.96
N GLU A 61 13.06 -0.02 1.69
CA GLU A 61 13.13 0.95 2.79
C GLU A 61 12.94 0.24 4.14
N ASP A 62 13.55 0.78 5.22
CA ASP A 62 13.27 0.30 6.59
C ASP A 62 11.93 0.86 7.08
N CYS A 63 10.85 0.42 6.43
CA CYS A 63 9.48 0.86 6.64
C CYS A 63 8.66 -0.25 7.31
N ARG A 64 8.13 0.04 8.50
CA ARG A 64 7.20 -0.87 9.19
C ARG A 64 5.77 -0.49 8.86
N GLY A 65 4.82 -1.41 8.96
CA GLY A 65 3.43 -1.04 8.73
C GLY A 65 2.41 -2.14 8.95
N ILE A 66 1.18 -1.81 8.60
CA ILE A 66 0.04 -2.74 8.59
C ILE A 66 -0.44 -2.97 7.17
N ALA A 67 -1.08 -4.12 6.94
CA ALA A 67 -1.76 -4.39 5.68
C ALA A 67 -3.08 -3.61 5.61
N GLY A 68 -3.24 -2.80 4.57
CA GLY A 68 -4.50 -2.14 4.23
C GLY A 68 -5.50 -3.13 3.64
N ASN A 69 -6.68 -2.67 3.24
CA ASN A 69 -7.66 -3.55 2.61
C ASN A 69 -7.12 -4.11 1.28
N CYS A 70 -6.35 -3.33 0.51
CA CYS A 70 -5.84 -3.80 -0.77
C CYS A 70 -4.84 -4.96 -0.60
N GLU A 71 -3.89 -4.86 0.33
CA GLU A 71 -2.94 -5.96 0.59
C GLU A 71 -3.66 -7.20 1.12
N ARG A 72 -4.67 -7.02 1.99
CA ARG A 72 -5.46 -8.14 2.51
C ARG A 72 -6.25 -8.85 1.42
N GLN A 73 -6.91 -8.10 0.54
CA GLN A 73 -7.66 -8.65 -0.57
C GLN A 73 -6.75 -9.38 -1.57
N LEU A 74 -5.53 -8.89 -1.80
CA LEU A 74 -4.53 -9.58 -2.62
C LEU A 74 -4.11 -10.91 -1.99
N ALA A 75 -3.79 -10.90 -0.69
CA ALA A 75 -3.41 -12.10 0.05
C ALA A 75 -4.54 -13.15 0.11
N GLU A 76 -5.80 -12.70 0.11
CA GLU A 76 -6.98 -13.58 0.05
C GLU A 76 -7.36 -13.99 -1.39
N GLY A 77 -6.66 -13.48 -2.41
CA GLY A 77 -6.94 -13.75 -3.81
C GLY A 77 -8.26 -13.17 -4.31
N ALA A 78 -8.83 -12.20 -3.60
CA ALA A 78 -10.13 -11.60 -3.89
C ALA A 78 -10.15 -10.88 -5.25
N ASP A 79 -11.35 -10.71 -5.81
CA ASP A 79 -11.55 -10.09 -7.13
C ASP A 79 -11.73 -8.56 -7.08
N ASP A 80 -11.86 -7.97 -5.89
CA ASP A 80 -12.03 -6.53 -5.68
C ASP A 80 -11.16 -5.99 -4.53
N CYS A 81 -11.00 -4.66 -4.48
CA CYS A 81 -10.16 -4.00 -3.47
C CYS A 81 -10.79 -3.94 -2.07
N GLY A 82 -12.07 -4.31 -1.89
CA GLY A 82 -12.74 -4.25 -0.58
C GLY A 82 -12.98 -2.84 -0.05
N CYS A 83 -12.84 -1.81 -0.89
CA CYS A 83 -12.85 -0.41 -0.48
C CYS A 83 -14.24 0.13 -0.05
N GLY A 84 -15.32 -0.63 -0.26
CA GLY A 84 -16.66 -0.29 0.22
C GLY A 84 -17.34 0.90 -0.49
N PHE A 85 -16.96 1.19 -1.74
CA PHE A 85 -17.63 2.24 -2.52
C PHE A 85 -19.08 1.85 -2.84
N GLY A 86 -19.95 2.85 -2.95
CA GLY A 86 -21.33 2.63 -3.35
C GLY A 86 -21.43 2.05 -4.76
N ASP A 87 -22.31 1.06 -4.93
CA ASP A 87 -22.51 0.36 -6.21
C ASP A 87 -22.76 1.33 -7.37
N GLY A 88 -22.01 1.16 -8.46
CA GLY A 88 -22.14 1.98 -9.66
C GLY A 88 -21.61 3.42 -9.52
N SER A 89 -21.04 3.77 -8.36
CA SER A 89 -20.31 5.03 -8.21
C SER A 89 -19.07 5.06 -9.12
N ALA A 90 -18.57 6.26 -9.41
CA ALA A 90 -17.33 6.41 -10.17
C ALA A 90 -16.15 5.66 -9.51
N CYS A 91 -16.05 5.69 -8.18
CA CYS A 91 -14.99 5.00 -7.44
C CYS A 91 -15.12 3.48 -7.51
N ASP A 92 -16.34 2.93 -7.45
CA ASP A 92 -16.60 1.49 -7.63
C ASP A 92 -16.20 1.03 -9.04
N LEU A 93 -16.61 1.76 -10.08
CA LEU A 93 -16.28 1.39 -11.46
C LEU A 93 -14.77 1.48 -11.74
N LEU A 94 -14.12 2.55 -11.26
CA LEU A 94 -12.68 2.74 -11.45
C LEU A 94 -11.85 1.74 -10.63
N SER A 95 -12.26 1.42 -9.40
CA SER A 95 -11.53 0.48 -8.54
C SER A 95 -11.45 -0.91 -9.17
N ARG A 96 -12.54 -1.40 -9.77
CA ARG A 96 -12.57 -2.70 -10.46
C ARG A 96 -11.57 -2.75 -11.61
N GLY A 97 -11.49 -1.68 -12.40
CA GLY A 97 -10.53 -1.57 -13.48
C GLY A 97 -9.08 -1.62 -12.98
N TRP A 98 -8.76 -0.77 -12.01
CA TRP A 98 -7.41 -0.68 -11.43
C TRP A 98 -6.99 -1.94 -10.69
N TYR A 99 -7.87 -2.49 -9.85
CA TYR A 99 -7.58 -3.68 -9.07
C TYR A 99 -7.36 -4.92 -9.97
N SER A 100 -8.11 -5.02 -11.08
CA SER A 100 -7.85 -6.07 -12.07
C SER A 100 -6.46 -5.94 -12.71
N TYR A 101 -5.98 -4.72 -12.94
CA TYR A 101 -4.65 -4.47 -13.47
C TYR A 101 -3.58 -4.85 -12.44
N LEU A 102 -3.73 -4.36 -11.20
CA LEU A 102 -2.88 -4.70 -10.07
C LEU A 102 -2.69 -6.22 -9.96
N ARG A 103 -3.78 -7.00 -9.89
CA ARG A 103 -3.73 -8.47 -9.79
C ARG A 103 -2.96 -9.16 -10.92
N ARG A 104 -2.96 -8.61 -12.13
CA ARG A 104 -2.22 -9.20 -13.27
C ARG A 104 -0.73 -8.84 -13.27
N THR A 105 -0.36 -7.79 -12.56
CA THR A 105 1.00 -7.24 -12.59
C THR A 105 1.80 -7.51 -11.33
N ILE A 106 1.13 -7.74 -10.20
CA ILE A 106 1.76 -8.05 -8.93
C ILE A 106 2.32 -9.48 -8.95
N THR A 107 3.44 -9.71 -8.29
CA THR A 107 4.06 -11.04 -8.15
C THR A 107 3.63 -11.70 -6.84
N ASP A 108 3.67 -13.03 -6.79
CA ASP A 108 3.38 -13.77 -5.55
C ASP A 108 4.35 -13.40 -4.42
N GLU A 109 5.64 -13.19 -4.75
CA GLU A 109 6.66 -12.72 -3.80
C GLU A 109 6.32 -11.36 -3.18
N ALA A 110 5.58 -10.49 -3.88
CA ALA A 110 5.16 -9.20 -3.36
C ALA A 110 3.89 -9.28 -2.50
N ILE A 111 3.17 -10.40 -2.53
CA ILE A 111 1.95 -10.63 -1.75
C ILE A 111 2.27 -11.33 -0.41
N ASP A 112 3.28 -12.20 -0.39
CA ASP A 112 3.72 -12.97 0.79
C ASP A 112 4.35 -12.08 1.89
#